data_AF-A0AA35TGM4-F1
#
_entry.id   AF-A0AA35TGM4-F1
#
_cell.length_a   1.000
_cell.length_b   1.000
_cell.length_c   1.000
_cell.angle_alpha   90.00
_cell.angle_beta   90.00
_cell.angle_gamma   90.00
#
_symmetry.space_group_name_H-M   'P 1'
#
loop_
_entity.id
_entity.type
_entity.pdbx_description
1 polymer ?
#
loop_
_entity_poly.entity_id
_entity_poly.type
_entity_poly.pdbx_seq_one_letter_code
_entity_poly.pdbx_strand_id
1 'polypeptide(L)'
;MQFHQLSSHFLTCHAAMEAYAMGLMRNIPDAHPVYKLLRPHTRYTMAINNKARESLIGPNGAINATFSLDLQGQKDVFCRAGKKYSVNWSNIKRDVKARGVQDSSLLPFYHYRDDGIKIWDALTTYVNSIIDLSYHDDKSVKEDKELQSFAHDIHNNGFPAYDGSYLNGHDFPPSISTKAEIVEICTLIMFTGSAQHAAVNFGQYTYYSFVPNAPLTLHHPPPAEKGKLTFKQLMDALPNEEGTQNMITVTSLLSKYSSDEIFVGTYPAELVVEKEAKAAAENLRKTLEKITVEIEERNKALEVPYIYLLPKKIPNSITI
;
A
#
# COMPACT_ATOMS: atom_id res chain seq x y z
N MET A 1 11.35 11.75 5.44
CA MET A 1 10.07 11.92 4.71
C MET A 1 10.17 11.65 3.22
N GLN A 2 11.23 12.08 2.52
CA GLN A 2 11.41 11.74 1.10
C GLN A 2 11.47 10.22 0.84
N PHE A 3 12.09 9.44 1.73
CA PHE A 3 12.06 7.96 1.66
C PHE A 3 10.64 7.39 1.81
N HIS A 4 9.81 7.96 2.69
CA HIS A 4 8.42 7.55 2.83
C HIS A 4 7.65 7.76 1.52
N GLN A 5 7.77 8.94 0.92
CA GLN A 5 7.08 9.26 -0.33
C GLN A 5 7.50 8.38 -1.51
N LEU A 6 8.81 8.24 -1.74
CA LEU A 6 9.33 7.52 -2.91
C LEU A 6 9.26 6.02 -2.71
N SER A 7 9.65 5.52 -1.54
CA SER A 7 9.75 4.08 -1.27
C SER A 7 8.46 3.54 -0.66
N SER A 8 8.18 3.87 0.61
CA SER A 8 7.08 3.27 1.38
C SER A 8 5.68 3.56 0.85
N HIS A 9 5.52 4.64 0.08
CA HIS A 9 4.27 5.05 -0.52
C HIS A 9 4.24 4.71 -2.02
N PHE A 10 4.99 5.42 -2.86
CA PHE A 10 4.89 5.23 -4.31
C PHE A 10 5.38 3.86 -4.76
N LEU A 11 6.61 3.46 -4.43
CA LEU A 11 7.17 2.20 -4.93
C LEU A 11 6.41 0.98 -4.38
N THR A 12 6.24 0.89 -3.06
CA THR A 12 5.69 -0.33 -2.43
C THR A 12 4.16 -0.40 -2.46
N CYS A 13 3.47 0.70 -2.75
CA CYS A 13 2.00 0.68 -2.95
C CYS A 13 1.66 0.90 -4.42
N HIS A 14 1.85 2.12 -4.95
CA HIS A 14 1.41 2.48 -6.30
C HIS A 14 2.04 1.61 -7.39
N ALA A 15 3.36 1.56 -7.46
CA ALA A 15 4.06 0.85 -8.54
C ALA A 15 3.83 -0.67 -8.45
N ALA A 16 3.89 -1.24 -7.23
CA ALA A 16 3.58 -2.65 -6.99
C ALA A 16 2.14 -3.01 -7.40
N MET A 17 1.15 -2.21 -7.00
CA MET A 17 -0.26 -2.43 -7.35
C MET A 17 -0.54 -2.27 -8.85
N GLU A 18 0.19 -1.39 -9.54
CA GLU A 18 0.06 -1.27 -11.00
C GLU A 18 0.55 -2.52 -11.72
N ALA A 19 1.64 -3.15 -11.26
CA ALA A 19 2.07 -4.44 -11.79
C ALA A 19 0.99 -5.50 -11.61
N TYR A 20 0.40 -5.62 -10.42
CA TYR A 20 -0.71 -6.54 -10.15
C TYR A 20 -1.94 -6.25 -11.00
N ALA A 21 -2.33 -4.98 -11.15
CA ALA A 21 -3.45 -4.58 -11.98
C ALA A 21 -3.24 -4.93 -13.45
N MET A 22 -2.04 -4.67 -13.98
CA MET A 22 -1.67 -5.01 -15.36
C MET A 22 -1.69 -6.53 -15.59
N GLY A 23 -1.06 -7.32 -14.70
CA GLY A 23 -1.07 -8.77 -14.81
C GLY A 23 -2.48 -9.35 -14.72
N LEU A 24 -3.32 -8.83 -13.81
CA LEU A 24 -4.71 -9.25 -13.67
C LEU A 24 -5.47 -9.04 -14.98
N MET A 25 -5.39 -7.83 -15.55
CA MET A 25 -6.13 -7.45 -16.76
C MET A 25 -5.62 -8.16 -18.03
N ARG A 26 -4.35 -8.60 -18.06
CA ARG A 26 -3.76 -9.28 -19.21
C ARG A 26 -4.03 -10.79 -19.23
N ASN A 27 -4.14 -11.42 -18.06
CA ASN A 27 -4.06 -12.88 -17.95
C ASN A 27 -5.30 -13.55 -17.36
N ILE A 28 -6.12 -12.83 -16.59
CA ILE A 28 -7.28 -13.40 -15.91
C ILE A 28 -8.58 -12.82 -16.50
N PRO A 29 -9.47 -13.64 -17.10
CA PRO A 29 -10.74 -13.17 -17.64
C PRO A 29 -11.73 -12.78 -16.53
N ASP A 30 -12.73 -11.99 -16.90
CA ASP A 30 -13.71 -11.43 -15.96
C ASP A 30 -14.57 -12.47 -15.23
N ALA A 31 -14.82 -13.61 -15.86
CA ALA A 31 -15.53 -14.73 -15.27
C ALA A 31 -14.74 -15.45 -14.15
N HIS A 32 -13.41 -15.30 -14.14
CA HIS A 32 -12.53 -16.03 -13.23
C HIS A 32 -12.68 -15.55 -11.77
N PRO A 33 -12.68 -16.45 -10.77
CA PRO A 33 -12.87 -16.09 -9.36
C PRO A 33 -11.82 -15.11 -8.84
N VAL A 34 -10.55 -15.26 -9.22
CA VAL A 34 -9.46 -14.32 -8.85
C VAL A 34 -9.69 -12.93 -9.46
N TYR A 35 -10.26 -12.82 -10.67
CA TYR A 35 -10.62 -11.52 -11.24
C TYR A 35 -11.71 -10.85 -10.43
N LYS A 36 -12.82 -11.56 -10.20
CA LYS A 36 -13.95 -11.06 -9.41
C LYS A 36 -13.50 -10.59 -8.02
N LEU A 37 -12.56 -11.31 -7.41
CA LEU A 37 -11.96 -10.98 -6.12
C LEU A 37 -11.08 -9.72 -6.16
N LEU A 38 -10.14 -9.62 -7.11
CA LEU A 38 -9.12 -8.57 -7.12
C LEU A 38 -9.53 -7.30 -7.87
N ARG A 39 -10.50 -7.38 -8.79
CA ARG A 39 -10.92 -6.24 -9.63
C ARG A 39 -11.40 -5.01 -8.84
N PRO A 40 -12.13 -5.14 -7.71
CA PRO A 40 -12.46 -4.00 -6.87
C PRO A 40 -11.23 -3.32 -6.25
N HIS A 41 -10.14 -4.08 -6.04
CA HIS A 41 -8.92 -3.63 -5.36
C HIS A 41 -7.86 -3.03 -6.31
N THR A 42 -8.11 -3.06 -7.62
CA THR A 42 -7.25 -2.44 -8.65
C THR A 42 -7.91 -1.25 -9.34
N ARG A 43 -9.10 -0.83 -8.88
CA ARG A 43 -9.85 0.29 -9.44
C ARG A 43 -9.01 1.58 -9.37
N TYR A 44 -8.89 2.25 -10.52
CA TYR A 44 -8.18 3.52 -10.72
C TYR A 44 -6.67 3.54 -10.46
N THR A 45 -6.05 2.47 -9.95
CA THR A 45 -4.60 2.40 -9.73
C THR A 45 -3.78 2.80 -10.96
N MET A 46 -4.09 2.24 -12.13
CA MET A 46 -3.41 2.61 -13.38
C MET A 46 -3.65 4.08 -13.77
N ALA A 47 -4.86 4.60 -13.53
CA ALA A 47 -5.21 5.97 -13.89
C ALA A 47 -4.47 6.99 -13.01
N ILE A 48 -4.45 6.77 -11.68
CA ILE A 48 -3.74 7.66 -10.76
C ILE A 48 -2.22 7.57 -10.97
N ASN A 49 -1.67 6.37 -11.22
CA ASN A 49 -0.24 6.24 -11.50
C ASN A 49 0.17 6.91 -12.80
N ASN A 50 -0.66 6.84 -13.85
CA ASN A 50 -0.40 7.58 -15.08
C ASN A 50 -0.35 9.09 -14.81
N LYS A 51 -1.36 9.62 -14.11
CA LYS A 51 -1.41 11.03 -13.72
C LYS A 51 -0.22 11.41 -12.83
N ALA A 52 0.18 10.56 -11.89
CA ALA A 52 1.33 10.80 -11.02
C ALA A 52 2.64 10.92 -11.82
N ARG A 53 2.86 10.06 -12.83
CA ARG A 53 4.02 10.18 -13.73
C ARG A 53 4.03 11.49 -14.51
N GLU A 54 2.86 12.00 -14.90
CA GLU A 54 2.74 13.26 -15.64
C GLU A 54 2.91 14.50 -14.75
N SER A 55 2.25 14.53 -13.58
CA SER A 55 2.09 15.76 -12.80
C SER A 55 2.76 15.75 -11.42
N LEU A 56 3.18 14.59 -10.90
CA LEU A 56 3.67 14.46 -9.52
C LEU A 56 5.16 14.10 -9.48
N ILE A 57 5.55 12.97 -10.05
CA ILE A 57 6.91 12.39 -9.95
C ILE A 57 7.73 12.50 -11.23
N GLY A 58 7.14 13.06 -12.30
CA GLY A 58 7.81 13.27 -13.58
C GLY A 58 8.77 14.48 -13.57
N PRO A 59 9.40 14.79 -14.72
CA PRO A 59 10.35 15.91 -14.83
C PRO A 59 9.80 17.28 -14.43
N ASN A 60 8.50 17.51 -14.65
CA ASN A 60 7.80 18.75 -14.26
C ASN A 60 6.85 18.52 -13.08
N GLY A 61 7.08 17.45 -12.31
CA GLY A 61 6.19 17.02 -11.25
C GLY A 61 6.25 17.90 -10.01
N ALA A 62 5.13 17.99 -9.29
CA ALA A 62 5.01 18.83 -8.09
C ALA A 62 6.03 18.47 -7.00
N ILE A 63 6.52 17.22 -6.92
CA ILE A 63 7.48 16.86 -5.87
C ILE A 63 8.86 17.51 -6.07
N ASN A 64 9.21 17.88 -7.30
CA ASN A 64 10.50 18.52 -7.62
C ASN A 64 10.64 19.90 -6.95
N ALA A 65 9.52 20.56 -6.66
CA ALA A 65 9.48 21.84 -5.94
C ALA A 65 9.40 21.68 -4.41
N THR A 66 9.33 20.45 -3.90
CA THR A 66 9.14 20.17 -2.46
C THR A 66 10.28 19.35 -1.82
N PHE A 67 11.01 18.56 -2.62
CA PHE A 67 12.03 17.63 -2.13
C PHE A 67 13.43 18.25 -2.24
N SER A 68 14.36 17.82 -1.37
CA SER A 68 15.79 18.12 -1.59
C SER A 68 16.41 17.31 -2.73
N LEU A 69 15.83 16.15 -3.05
CA LEU A 69 16.30 15.32 -4.15
C LEU A 69 15.81 15.89 -5.49
N ASP A 70 16.77 16.17 -6.38
CA ASP A 70 16.47 16.43 -7.77
C ASP A 70 15.95 15.16 -8.48
N LEU A 71 15.58 15.29 -9.75
CA LEU A 71 15.02 14.18 -10.52
C LEU A 71 15.98 12.97 -10.59
N GLN A 72 17.29 13.19 -10.63
CA GLN A 72 18.26 12.10 -10.65
C GLN A 72 18.34 11.41 -9.28
N GLY A 73 18.39 12.17 -8.20
CA GLY A 73 18.37 11.66 -6.84
C GLY A 73 17.11 10.85 -6.54
N GLN A 74 15.95 11.28 -7.05
CA GLN A 74 14.69 10.52 -6.95
C GLN A 74 14.78 9.19 -7.69
N LYS A 75 15.27 9.18 -8.94
CA LYS A 75 15.52 7.94 -9.70
C LYS A 75 16.47 7.00 -8.96
N ASP A 76 17.54 7.53 -8.38
CA ASP A 76 18.50 6.73 -7.62
C ASP A 76 17.88 6.11 -6.37
N VAL A 77 16.93 6.79 -5.72
CA VAL A 77 16.15 6.22 -4.61
C VAL A 77 15.24 5.11 -5.12
N PHE A 78 14.47 5.34 -6.20
CA PHE A 78 13.61 4.30 -6.79
C PHE A 78 14.41 3.06 -7.19
N CYS A 79 15.54 3.24 -7.89
CA CYS A 79 16.41 2.15 -8.26
C CYS A 79 16.88 1.39 -7.02
N ARG A 80 17.49 2.07 -6.04
CA ARG A 80 18.04 1.42 -4.82
C ARG A 80 16.99 0.74 -3.95
N ALA A 81 15.82 1.36 -3.80
CA ALA A 81 14.70 0.78 -3.06
C ALA A 81 14.11 -0.41 -3.82
N GLY A 82 13.96 -0.30 -5.14
CA GLY A 82 13.56 -1.38 -6.03
C GLY A 82 14.48 -2.59 -5.90
N LYS A 83 15.81 -2.38 -5.90
CA LYS A 83 16.80 -3.46 -5.69
C LYS A 83 16.56 -4.30 -4.43
N LYS A 84 15.97 -3.70 -3.39
CA LYS A 84 15.74 -4.32 -2.08
C LYS A 84 14.28 -4.71 -1.85
N TYR A 85 13.39 -4.37 -2.78
CA TYR A 85 11.99 -4.72 -2.68
C TYR A 85 11.85 -6.25 -2.75
N SER A 86 10.98 -6.78 -1.90
CA SER A 86 10.53 -8.16 -1.94
C SER A 86 9.05 -8.15 -1.62
N VAL A 87 8.28 -8.92 -2.38
CA VAL A 87 6.84 -9.07 -2.18
C VAL A 87 6.55 -9.63 -0.78
N ASN A 88 7.47 -10.41 -0.20
CA ASN A 88 7.30 -10.94 1.15
C ASN A 88 7.12 -9.86 2.22
N TRP A 89 7.65 -8.65 2.00
CA TRP A 89 7.51 -7.52 2.93
C TRP A 89 6.16 -6.80 2.83
N SER A 90 5.35 -7.10 1.82
CA SER A 90 3.96 -6.63 1.72
C SER A 90 3.00 -7.49 2.55
N ASN A 91 3.47 -8.63 3.10
CA ASN A 91 2.75 -9.38 4.13
C ASN A 91 3.06 -8.79 5.51
N ILE A 92 2.10 -8.06 6.10
CA ILE A 92 2.30 -7.36 7.37
C ILE A 92 2.77 -8.27 8.50
N LYS A 93 2.30 -9.52 8.55
CA LYS A 93 2.71 -10.48 9.59
C LYS A 93 4.17 -10.90 9.44
N ARG A 94 4.64 -11.10 8.20
CA ARG A 94 6.05 -11.38 7.92
C ARG A 94 6.92 -10.17 8.23
N ASP A 95 6.48 -8.97 7.81
CA ASP A 95 7.19 -7.71 8.04
C ASP A 95 7.39 -7.42 9.54
N VAL A 96 6.32 -7.43 10.35
CA VAL A 96 6.43 -7.08 11.78
C VAL A 96 7.27 -8.10 12.55
N LYS A 97 7.26 -9.37 12.12
CA LYS A 97 8.13 -10.40 12.68
C LYS A 97 9.58 -10.16 12.29
N ALA A 98 9.86 -9.93 11.00
CA ALA A 98 11.20 -9.71 10.48
C ALA A 98 11.86 -8.45 11.09
N ARG A 99 11.08 -7.40 11.35
CA ARG A 99 11.55 -6.18 12.03
C ARG A 99 11.69 -6.32 13.55
N GLY A 100 11.27 -7.44 14.14
CA GLY A 100 11.34 -7.66 15.59
C GLY A 100 10.33 -6.83 16.40
N VAL A 101 9.23 -6.39 15.76
CA VAL A 101 8.23 -5.49 16.37
C VAL A 101 6.87 -6.16 16.59
N GLN A 102 6.78 -7.48 16.43
CA GLN A 102 5.51 -8.22 16.57
C GLN A 102 4.99 -8.25 18.02
N ASP A 103 5.89 -8.22 19.01
CA ASP A 103 5.55 -8.45 20.40
C ASP A 103 4.94 -7.17 21.02
N SER A 104 3.65 -7.22 21.32
CA SER A 104 2.92 -6.10 21.91
C SER A 104 3.21 -5.87 23.39
N SER A 105 3.77 -6.87 24.08
CA SER A 105 4.22 -6.71 25.47
C SER A 105 5.55 -5.95 25.55
N LEU A 106 6.42 -6.14 24.56
CA LEU A 106 7.71 -5.44 24.46
C LEU A 106 7.60 -4.08 23.76
N LEU A 107 6.74 -3.97 22.74
CA LEU A 107 6.45 -2.73 22.03
C LEU A 107 4.94 -2.45 22.05
N PRO A 108 4.42 -1.89 23.16
CA PRO A 108 3.02 -1.50 23.26
C PRO A 108 2.71 -0.29 22.38
N PHE A 109 1.42 -0.02 22.15
CA PHE A 109 0.90 1.14 21.41
C PHE A 109 1.33 1.23 19.93
N TYR A 110 1.66 0.09 19.31
CA TYR A 110 1.94 0.05 17.87
C TYR A 110 0.66 -0.21 17.06
N HIS A 111 -0.20 0.81 16.99
CA HIS A 111 -1.55 0.68 16.43
C HIS A 111 -1.61 0.28 14.96
N TYR A 112 -0.64 0.69 14.13
CA TYR A 112 -0.52 0.20 12.75
C TYR A 112 -0.36 -1.33 12.68
N ARG A 113 0.48 -1.92 13.54
CA ARG A 113 0.67 -3.38 13.63
C ARG A 113 -0.64 -4.03 14.08
N ASP A 114 -1.20 -3.55 15.18
CA ASP A 114 -2.33 -4.20 15.84
C ASP A 114 -3.58 -4.18 14.95
N ASP A 115 -3.88 -3.03 14.34
CA ASP A 115 -5.06 -2.86 13.49
C ASP A 115 -4.84 -3.53 12.12
N GLY A 116 -3.63 -3.39 11.54
CA GLY A 116 -3.29 -3.98 10.25
C GLY A 116 -3.31 -5.50 10.25
N ILE A 117 -2.87 -6.15 11.34
CA ILE A 117 -2.95 -7.62 11.50
C ILE A 117 -4.41 -8.09 11.51
N LYS A 118 -5.31 -7.38 12.21
CA LYS A 118 -6.74 -7.74 12.24
C LYS A 118 -7.38 -7.64 10.86
N ILE A 119 -7.04 -6.60 10.11
CA ILE A 119 -7.53 -6.42 8.74
C ILE A 119 -6.97 -7.50 7.82
N TRP A 120 -5.66 -7.79 7.92
CA TRP A 120 -5.03 -8.89 7.17
C TRP A 120 -5.77 -10.22 7.41
N ASP A 121 -6.12 -10.53 8.66
CA ASP A 121 -6.82 -11.77 9.01
C ASP A 121 -8.26 -11.81 8.49
N ALA A 122 -8.96 -10.68 8.54
CA ALA A 122 -10.29 -10.55 7.96
C ALA A 122 -10.26 -10.78 6.44
N LEU A 123 -9.30 -10.16 5.73
CA LEU A 123 -9.10 -10.35 4.29
C LEU A 123 -8.72 -11.79 3.95
N THR A 124 -7.77 -12.38 4.70
CA THR A 124 -7.36 -13.78 4.51
C THR A 124 -8.55 -14.74 4.60
N THR A 125 -9.41 -14.55 5.61
CA THR A 125 -10.60 -15.38 5.83
C THR A 125 -11.60 -15.27 4.68
N TYR A 126 -11.80 -14.04 4.19
CA TYR A 126 -12.68 -13.79 3.05
C TYR A 126 -12.13 -14.43 1.77
N VAL A 127 -10.86 -14.18 1.45
CA VAL A 127 -10.19 -14.76 0.29
C VAL A 127 -10.25 -16.29 0.34
N ASN A 128 -9.91 -16.90 1.47
CA ASN A 128 -9.96 -18.34 1.65
C ASN A 128 -11.37 -18.89 1.35
N SER A 129 -12.42 -18.22 1.84
CA SER A 129 -13.80 -18.61 1.58
C SER A 129 -14.14 -18.61 0.08
N ILE A 130 -13.62 -17.65 -0.69
CA ILE A 130 -13.84 -17.58 -2.14
C ILE A 130 -13.03 -18.64 -2.89
N ILE A 131 -11.76 -18.84 -2.51
CA ILE A 131 -10.89 -19.84 -3.14
C ILE A 131 -11.39 -21.26 -2.87
N ASP A 132 -11.92 -21.53 -1.67
CA ASP A 132 -12.51 -22.83 -1.32
C ASP A 132 -13.76 -23.17 -2.14
N LEU A 133 -14.53 -22.17 -2.54
CA LEU A 133 -15.68 -22.36 -3.45
C LEU A 133 -15.25 -22.63 -4.90
N SER A 134 -14.05 -22.20 -5.27
CA SER A 134 -13.60 -22.15 -6.66
C SER A 134 -12.65 -23.28 -7.05
N TYR A 135 -11.80 -23.72 -6.11
CA TYR A 135 -10.81 -24.77 -6.33
C TYR A 135 -11.05 -25.92 -5.36
N HIS A 136 -11.22 -27.12 -5.90
CA HIS A 136 -11.43 -28.33 -5.10
C HIS A 136 -10.15 -28.74 -4.36
N ASP A 137 -9.01 -28.69 -5.04
CA ASP A 137 -7.71 -29.14 -4.54
C ASP A 137 -6.54 -28.42 -5.25
N ASP A 138 -5.32 -28.66 -4.77
CA ASP A 138 -4.10 -28.09 -5.36
C ASP A 138 -3.83 -28.57 -6.79
N LYS A 139 -4.44 -29.68 -7.22
CA LYS A 139 -4.32 -30.13 -8.61
C LYS A 139 -5.09 -29.19 -9.54
N SER A 140 -6.32 -28.80 -9.16
CA SER A 140 -7.10 -27.82 -9.92
C SER A 140 -6.40 -26.46 -10.04
N VAL A 141 -5.62 -26.07 -9.02
CA VAL A 141 -4.78 -24.85 -9.06
C VAL A 141 -3.66 -24.97 -10.09
N LYS A 142 -2.94 -26.10 -10.12
CA LYS A 142 -1.84 -26.33 -11.06
C LYS A 142 -2.29 -26.40 -12.53
N GLU A 143 -3.52 -26.88 -12.75
CA GLU A 143 -4.09 -27.04 -14.09
C GLU A 143 -4.67 -25.72 -14.65
N ASP A 144 -4.85 -24.70 -13.80
CA ASP A 144 -5.35 -23.38 -14.16
C ASP A 144 -4.30 -22.55 -14.91
N LYS A 145 -4.41 -22.55 -16.24
CA LYS A 145 -3.48 -21.85 -17.13
C LYS A 145 -3.56 -20.33 -17.00
N GLU A 146 -4.72 -19.77 -16.68
CA GLU A 146 -4.90 -18.31 -16.54
C GLU A 146 -4.16 -17.83 -15.31
N LEU A 147 -4.32 -18.54 -14.18
CA LEU A 147 -3.58 -18.30 -12.95
C LEU A 147 -2.07 -18.48 -13.13
N GLN A 148 -1.63 -19.52 -13.86
CA GLN A 148 -0.20 -19.70 -14.16
C GLN A 148 0.36 -18.57 -15.04
N SER A 149 -0.40 -18.13 -16.06
CA SER A 149 -0.02 -16.98 -16.89
C SER A 149 0.07 -15.69 -16.08
N PHE A 150 -0.87 -15.45 -15.17
CA PHE A 150 -0.81 -14.32 -14.24
C PHE A 150 0.46 -14.35 -13.39
N ALA A 151 0.76 -15.50 -12.77
CA ALA A 151 1.95 -15.62 -11.93
C ALA A 151 3.24 -15.37 -12.73
N HIS A 152 3.31 -15.96 -13.93
CA HIS A 152 4.44 -15.82 -14.83
C HIS A 152 4.63 -14.37 -15.32
N ASP A 153 3.55 -13.66 -15.67
CA ASP A 153 3.62 -12.28 -16.15
C ASP A 153 4.08 -11.33 -15.04
N ILE A 154 3.54 -11.48 -13.82
CA ILE A 154 3.97 -10.69 -12.66
C ILE A 154 5.44 -10.96 -12.33
N HIS A 155 5.86 -12.23 -12.28
CA HIS A 155 7.23 -12.61 -11.96
C HIS A 155 8.24 -12.06 -12.97
N ASN A 156 7.98 -12.22 -14.27
CA ASN A 156 8.96 -11.89 -15.31
C ASN A 156 8.87 -10.45 -15.81
N ASN A 157 7.67 -9.87 -15.88
CA ASN A 157 7.43 -8.58 -16.52
C ASN A 157 6.98 -7.49 -15.53
N GLY A 158 6.31 -7.88 -14.43
CA GLY A 158 5.91 -6.95 -13.37
C GLY A 158 7.05 -6.58 -12.42
N PHE A 159 7.79 -7.60 -11.95
CA PHE A 159 8.93 -7.48 -11.05
C PHE A 159 10.22 -8.02 -11.70
N PRO A 160 10.65 -7.47 -12.85
CA PRO A 160 11.74 -8.02 -13.63
C PRO A 160 13.08 -7.96 -12.86
N ALA A 161 13.87 -9.03 -12.97
CA ALA A 161 15.26 -8.99 -12.56
C ALA A 161 16.10 -8.28 -13.63
N TYR A 162 16.35 -6.98 -13.43
CA TYR A 162 17.40 -6.30 -14.18
C TYR A 162 18.79 -6.89 -13.83
N ASP A 163 19.75 -6.92 -14.75
CA ASP A 163 21.19 -7.20 -14.51
C ASP A 163 21.64 -8.49 -13.73
N GLY A 164 20.76 -9.44 -13.43
CA GLY A 164 21.13 -10.71 -12.77
C GLY A 164 21.49 -10.59 -11.28
N SER A 165 21.32 -9.40 -10.67
CA SER A 165 21.56 -9.17 -9.23
C SER A 165 20.30 -9.06 -8.37
N TYR A 166 19.11 -9.11 -8.98
CA TYR A 166 17.85 -9.16 -8.24
C TYR A 166 17.38 -10.61 -8.11
N LEU A 167 16.77 -10.91 -6.95
CA LEU A 167 15.96 -12.12 -6.79
C LEU A 167 14.98 -12.15 -7.97
N ASN A 168 15.07 -13.16 -8.84
CA ASN A 168 14.15 -13.31 -9.97
C ASN A 168 12.70 -13.12 -9.47
N GLY A 169 12.00 -12.11 -9.98
CA GLY A 169 10.62 -11.81 -9.58
C GLY A 169 10.42 -11.13 -8.23
N HIS A 170 11.45 -10.64 -7.54
CA HIS A 170 11.35 -10.02 -6.20
C HIS A 170 10.60 -10.90 -5.18
N ASP A 171 10.88 -12.21 -5.20
CA ASP A 171 10.21 -13.27 -4.44
C ASP A 171 8.72 -13.50 -4.76
N PHE A 172 8.18 -12.86 -5.81
CA PHE A 172 6.91 -13.28 -6.36
C PHE A 172 7.08 -14.66 -7.01
N PRO A 173 6.21 -15.65 -6.77
CA PRO A 173 6.43 -16.99 -7.29
C PRO A 173 6.18 -17.05 -8.82
N PRO A 174 7.02 -17.78 -9.59
CA PRO A 174 6.86 -17.90 -11.05
C PRO A 174 5.66 -18.77 -11.47
N SER A 175 5.09 -19.53 -10.53
CA SER A 175 3.90 -20.37 -10.69
C SER A 175 3.17 -20.48 -9.34
N ILE A 176 1.89 -20.82 -9.38
CA ILE A 176 1.06 -21.00 -8.18
C ILE A 176 0.56 -22.43 -8.16
N SER A 177 0.91 -23.17 -7.11
CA SER A 177 0.72 -24.63 -7.04
C SER A 177 -0.31 -25.07 -6.00
N THR A 178 -0.69 -24.19 -5.08
CA THR A 178 -1.58 -24.53 -3.96
C THR A 178 -2.66 -23.48 -3.73
N LYS A 179 -3.77 -23.89 -3.13
CA LYS A 179 -4.83 -22.96 -2.70
C LYS A 179 -4.29 -21.94 -1.69
N ALA A 180 -3.40 -22.37 -0.80
CA ALA A 180 -2.78 -21.50 0.19
C ALA A 180 -1.97 -20.35 -0.44
N GLU A 181 -1.25 -20.62 -1.54
CA GLU A 181 -0.52 -19.59 -2.29
C GLU A 181 -1.47 -18.59 -2.95
N ILE A 182 -2.61 -19.03 -3.52
CA ILE A 182 -3.64 -18.11 -4.05
C ILE A 182 -4.15 -17.21 -2.93
N VAL A 183 -4.48 -17.80 -1.78
CA VAL A 183 -5.00 -17.06 -0.63
C VAL A 183 -4.00 -16.01 -0.15
N GLU A 184 -2.74 -16.38 -0.03
CA GLU A 184 -1.69 -15.44 0.37
C GLU A 184 -1.52 -14.30 -0.65
N ILE A 185 -1.38 -14.62 -1.93
CA ILE A 185 -1.15 -13.60 -2.98
C ILE A 185 -2.35 -12.65 -3.07
N CYS A 186 -3.57 -13.17 -3.08
CA CYS A 186 -4.76 -12.33 -3.16
C CYS A 186 -4.93 -11.46 -1.92
N THR A 187 -4.68 -12.01 -0.72
CA THR A 187 -4.69 -11.23 0.53
C THR A 187 -3.66 -10.12 0.50
N LEU A 188 -2.45 -10.42 0.02
CA LEU A 188 -1.37 -9.45 -0.10
C LEU A 188 -1.75 -8.29 -1.03
N ILE A 189 -2.30 -8.59 -2.21
CA ILE A 189 -2.74 -7.57 -3.17
C ILE A 189 -3.86 -6.72 -2.58
N MET A 190 -4.87 -7.36 -1.99
CA MET A 190 -5.99 -6.66 -1.35
C MET A 190 -5.52 -5.76 -0.21
N PHE A 191 -4.64 -6.25 0.67
CA PHE A 191 -4.09 -5.48 1.79
C PHE A 191 -3.22 -4.32 1.31
N THR A 192 -2.37 -4.55 0.31
CA THR A 192 -1.47 -3.52 -0.25
C THR A 192 -2.27 -2.39 -0.89
N GLY A 193 -3.27 -2.73 -1.71
CA GLY A 193 -4.13 -1.76 -2.39
C GLY A 193 -5.11 -1.01 -1.48
N SER A 194 -5.33 -1.51 -0.26
CA SER A 194 -6.27 -0.93 0.71
C SER A 194 -5.56 -0.44 1.97
N ALA A 195 -5.44 -1.29 2.99
CA ALA A 195 -4.96 -0.95 4.33
C ALA A 195 -3.54 -0.39 4.35
N GLN A 196 -2.60 -1.01 3.61
CA GLN A 196 -1.21 -0.53 3.54
C GLN A 196 -1.16 0.89 2.97
N HIS A 197 -1.75 1.09 1.79
CA HIS A 197 -1.82 2.38 1.14
C HIS A 197 -2.48 3.42 2.06
N ALA A 198 -3.63 3.08 2.67
CA ALA A 198 -4.33 3.98 3.55
C ALA A 198 -3.49 4.44 4.75
N ALA A 199 -2.77 3.51 5.38
CA ALA A 199 -1.91 3.78 6.52
C ALA A 199 -0.73 4.70 6.20
N VAL A 200 -0.19 4.65 4.97
CA VAL A 200 0.94 5.49 4.55
C VAL A 200 0.52 6.75 3.79
N ASN A 201 -0.73 6.85 3.35
CA ASN A 201 -1.22 7.97 2.53
C ASN A 201 -2.10 8.97 3.30
N PHE A 202 -3.20 8.53 3.94
CA PHE A 202 -4.22 9.47 4.45
C PHE A 202 -3.82 10.21 5.73
N GLY A 203 -2.72 9.80 6.37
CA GLY A 203 -2.11 10.54 7.49
C GLY A 203 -1.20 11.68 7.05
N GLN A 204 -0.87 11.77 5.76
CA GLN A 204 0.13 12.73 5.29
C GLN A 204 -0.20 14.17 5.65
N TYR A 205 -1.43 14.63 5.44
CA TYR A 205 -1.81 16.00 5.81
C TYR A 205 -1.64 16.23 7.32
N THR A 206 -2.07 15.29 8.16
CA THR A 206 -1.93 15.39 9.63
C THR A 206 -0.47 15.51 10.07
N TYR A 207 0.44 14.73 9.48
CA TYR A 207 1.84 14.73 9.88
C TYR A 207 2.68 15.81 9.18
N TYR A 208 2.37 16.16 7.94
CA TYR A 208 3.27 16.96 7.08
C TYR A 208 2.80 18.41 6.92
N SER A 209 1.54 18.74 7.27
CA SER A 209 1.05 20.13 7.16
C SER A 209 1.70 21.08 8.17
N PHE A 210 2.08 20.59 9.35
CA PHE A 210 3.02 21.29 10.22
C PHE A 210 4.46 20.94 9.78
N VAL A 211 4.96 21.67 8.79
CA VAL A 211 6.23 21.39 8.09
C VAL A 211 7.42 21.11 9.01
N PRO A 212 7.63 21.80 10.15
CA PRO A 212 8.74 21.48 11.06
C PRO A 212 8.72 20.05 11.61
N ASN A 213 7.55 19.39 11.70
CA ASN A 213 7.44 17.99 12.11
C ASN A 213 8.03 17.02 11.07
N ALA A 214 7.96 17.37 9.79
CA ALA A 214 8.22 16.45 8.69
C ALA A 214 8.72 17.17 7.42
N PRO A 215 9.83 17.96 7.50
CA PRO A 215 10.33 18.69 6.34
C PRO A 215 10.73 17.73 5.21
N LEU A 216 10.28 18.03 3.99
CA LEU A 216 10.70 17.30 2.79
C LEU A 216 11.96 17.89 2.17
N THR A 217 12.31 19.12 2.54
CA THR A 217 13.58 19.74 2.17
C THR A 217 14.25 20.47 3.34
N LEU A 218 15.58 20.54 3.30
CA LEU A 218 16.39 21.41 4.16
C LEU A 218 17.38 22.20 3.30
N HIS A 219 17.56 23.48 3.60
CA HIS A 219 18.38 24.41 2.80
C HIS A 219 19.82 24.60 3.31
N HIS A 220 20.16 23.98 4.44
CA HIS A 220 21.49 24.04 5.04
C HIS A 220 22.02 22.64 5.36
N PRO A 221 23.36 22.44 5.33
CA PRO A 221 23.96 21.17 5.73
C PRO A 221 23.73 20.90 7.24
N PRO A 222 23.85 19.63 7.67
CA PRO A 222 23.85 19.29 9.09
C PRO A 222 24.92 20.08 9.86
N PRO A 223 24.67 20.44 11.13
CA PRO A 223 25.63 21.20 11.92
C PRO A 223 26.94 20.40 12.12
N ALA A 224 28.08 21.06 11.90
CA ALA A 224 29.41 20.44 12.06
C ALA A 224 29.85 20.33 13.53
N GLU A 225 29.27 21.14 14.41
CA GLU A 225 29.64 21.23 15.82
C GLU A 225 28.40 21.25 16.72
N LYS A 226 28.50 20.57 17.87
CA LYS A 226 27.43 20.57 18.89
C LYS A 226 27.37 21.93 19.60
N GLY A 227 26.16 22.34 20.02
CA GLY A 227 25.96 23.53 20.87
C GLY A 227 26.10 24.89 20.18
N LYS A 228 26.41 24.94 18.88
CA LYS A 228 26.58 26.20 18.11
C LYS A 228 25.38 26.58 17.23
N LEU A 229 24.37 25.72 17.11
CA LEU A 229 23.19 25.99 16.28
C LEU A 229 22.30 27.04 16.95
N THR A 230 22.07 28.15 16.26
CA THR A 230 21.10 29.17 16.69
C THR A 230 19.69 28.87 16.18
N PHE A 231 18.66 29.40 16.85
CA PHE A 231 17.28 29.27 16.37
C PHE A 231 17.09 29.87 14.96
N LYS A 232 17.76 30.98 14.66
CA LYS A 232 17.73 31.57 13.32
C LYS A 232 18.28 30.61 12.27
N GLN A 233 19.42 29.96 12.50
CA GLN A 233 19.98 28.98 11.58
C GLN A 233 19.09 27.74 11.40
N LEU A 234 18.39 27.32 12.46
CA LEU A 234 17.39 26.25 12.35
C LEU A 234 16.23 26.67 11.44
N MET A 235 15.69 27.87 11.63
CA MET A 235 14.60 28.38 10.80
C MET A 235 15.04 28.61 9.35
N ASP A 236 16.25 29.12 9.12
CA ASP A 236 16.84 29.28 7.79
C ASP A 236 17.04 27.91 7.08
N ALA A 237 17.23 26.83 7.84
CA ALA A 237 17.35 25.46 7.30
C ALA A 237 16.03 24.83 6.88
N LEU A 238 14.91 25.24 7.47
CA LEU A 238 13.58 24.73 7.12
C LEU A 238 13.11 25.30 5.76
N PRO A 239 12.12 24.68 5.11
CA PRO A 239 11.53 25.21 3.88
C PRO A 239 11.06 26.66 4.06
N ASN A 240 11.31 27.51 3.06
CA ASN A 240 10.78 28.86 3.03
C ASN A 240 9.23 28.86 2.88
N GLU A 241 8.62 30.05 2.81
CA GLU A 241 7.16 30.18 2.72
C GLU A 241 6.57 29.43 1.51
N GLU A 242 7.18 29.58 0.33
CA GLU A 242 6.75 28.91 -0.91
C GLU A 242 6.87 27.38 -0.78
N GLY A 243 8.02 26.88 -0.30
CA GLY A 243 8.22 25.44 -0.08
C GLY A 243 7.23 24.88 0.94
N THR A 244 6.93 25.65 2.00
CA THR A 244 5.92 25.30 3.00
C THR A 244 4.52 25.21 2.39
N GLN A 245 4.10 26.19 1.60
CA GLN A 245 2.82 26.18 0.91
C GLN A 245 2.70 25.02 -0.08
N ASN A 246 3.76 24.74 -0.84
CA ASN A 246 3.80 23.61 -1.77
C ASN A 246 3.66 22.27 -1.05
N MET A 247 4.37 22.08 0.07
CA MET A 247 4.25 20.87 0.89
C MET A 247 2.83 20.68 1.45
N ILE A 248 2.23 21.73 2.00
CA ILE A 248 0.85 21.69 2.54
C ILE A 248 -0.14 21.36 1.41
N THR A 249 0.04 21.96 0.23
CA THR A 249 -0.84 21.74 -0.92
C THR A 249 -0.77 20.31 -1.42
N VAL A 250 0.43 19.78 -1.66
CA VAL A 250 0.63 18.40 -2.13
C VAL A 250 0.05 17.40 -1.12
N THR A 251 0.37 17.55 0.16
CA THR A 251 -0.09 16.62 1.20
C THR A 251 -1.61 16.70 1.42
N SER A 252 -2.21 17.87 1.25
CA SER A 252 -3.68 18.03 1.25
C SER A 252 -4.32 17.30 0.07
N LEU A 253 -3.75 17.40 -1.13
CA LEU A 253 -4.28 16.73 -2.31
C LEU A 253 -4.20 15.21 -2.20
N LEU A 254 -3.06 14.68 -1.73
CA LEU A 254 -2.86 13.23 -1.58
C LEU A 254 -3.74 12.63 -0.48
N SER A 255 -4.15 13.41 0.51
CA SER A 255 -4.95 12.92 1.66
C SER A 255 -6.47 13.01 1.46
N LYS A 256 -6.95 13.30 0.25
CA LYS A 256 -8.40 13.42 -0.04
C LYS A 256 -8.97 12.12 -0.59
N TYR A 257 -10.19 11.80 -0.17
CA TYR A 257 -11.00 10.76 -0.78
C TYR A 257 -11.69 11.28 -2.04
N SER A 258 -11.91 10.40 -3.02
CA SER A 258 -12.76 10.71 -4.16
C SER A 258 -14.23 10.90 -3.73
N SER A 259 -15.03 11.64 -4.51
CA SER A 259 -16.47 11.76 -4.24
C SER A 259 -17.24 10.45 -4.44
N ASP A 260 -16.66 9.51 -5.19
CA ASP A 260 -17.18 8.18 -5.47
C ASP A 260 -16.34 7.07 -4.80
N GLU A 261 -15.69 7.39 -3.67
CA GLU A 261 -14.83 6.46 -2.95
C GLU A 261 -15.59 5.22 -2.47
N ILE A 262 -14.94 4.05 -2.58
CA ILE A 262 -15.50 2.78 -2.13
C ILE A 262 -14.55 2.19 -1.07
N PHE A 263 -15.05 2.05 0.15
CA PHE A 263 -14.26 1.55 1.28
C PHE A 263 -14.23 0.02 1.37
N VAL A 264 -13.22 -0.50 2.07
CA VAL A 264 -12.93 -1.93 2.20
C VAL A 264 -14.15 -2.73 2.65
N GLY A 265 -14.41 -3.86 1.98
CA GLY A 265 -15.57 -4.72 2.23
C GLY A 265 -16.85 -4.32 1.48
N THR A 266 -16.85 -3.16 0.81
CA THR A 266 -17.99 -2.74 -0.04
C THR A 266 -17.72 -3.11 -1.50
N TYR A 267 -18.61 -3.91 -2.10
CA TYR A 267 -18.47 -4.38 -3.48
C TYR A 267 -19.74 -4.06 -4.27
N PRO A 268 -19.87 -2.84 -4.83
CA PRO A 268 -21.12 -2.40 -5.47
C PRO A 268 -21.34 -3.00 -6.86
N ALA A 269 -20.27 -3.41 -7.54
CA ALA A 269 -20.39 -4.20 -8.76
C ALA A 269 -20.70 -5.65 -8.36
N GLU A 270 -21.80 -6.22 -8.87
CA GLU A 270 -22.14 -7.63 -8.70
C GLU A 270 -21.23 -8.53 -9.57
N LEU A 271 -19.91 -8.44 -9.38
CA LEU A 271 -18.95 -9.36 -9.98
C LEU A 271 -19.11 -10.78 -9.40
N VAL A 272 -19.61 -10.85 -8.17
CA VAL A 272 -19.89 -12.09 -7.44
C VAL A 272 -21.40 -12.22 -7.25
N VAL A 273 -21.99 -13.24 -7.88
CA VAL A 273 -23.45 -13.48 -7.88
C VAL A 273 -23.84 -14.71 -7.08
N GLU A 274 -22.86 -15.60 -6.85
CA GLU A 274 -23.00 -16.87 -6.15
C GLU A 274 -23.37 -16.64 -4.68
N LYS A 275 -24.32 -17.41 -4.16
CA LYS A 275 -24.92 -17.20 -2.82
C LYS A 275 -23.88 -17.30 -1.72
N GLU A 276 -23.01 -18.31 -1.78
CA GLU A 276 -21.97 -18.60 -0.81
C GLU A 276 -20.92 -17.50 -0.81
N ALA A 277 -20.57 -16.98 -1.99
CA ALA A 277 -19.61 -15.90 -2.15
C ALA A 277 -20.18 -14.55 -1.66
N LYS A 278 -21.48 -14.28 -1.88
CA LYS A 278 -22.21 -13.15 -1.26
C LYS A 278 -22.21 -13.27 0.27
N ALA A 279 -22.40 -14.46 0.82
CA ALA A 279 -22.32 -14.69 2.27
C ALA A 279 -20.90 -14.48 2.83
N ALA A 280 -19.85 -14.86 2.09
CA ALA A 280 -18.46 -14.60 2.46
C ALA A 280 -18.18 -13.08 2.53
N ALA A 281 -18.65 -12.30 1.54
CA ALA A 281 -18.51 -10.85 1.54
C ALA A 281 -19.29 -10.18 2.69
N GLU A 282 -20.46 -10.71 3.05
CA GLU A 282 -21.22 -10.25 4.22
C GLU A 282 -20.48 -10.53 5.54
N ASN A 283 -19.86 -11.71 5.66
CA ASN A 283 -19.06 -12.06 6.82
C ASN A 283 -17.81 -11.16 6.95
N LEU A 284 -17.18 -10.80 5.82
CA LEU A 284 -16.10 -9.80 5.80
C LEU A 284 -16.60 -8.46 6.35
N ARG A 285 -17.74 -7.95 5.85
CA ARG A 285 -18.32 -6.67 6.31
C ARG A 285 -18.58 -6.66 7.82
N LYS A 286 -19.23 -7.70 8.34
CA LYS A 286 -19.46 -7.85 9.79
C LYS A 286 -18.17 -7.90 10.60
N THR A 287 -17.12 -8.52 10.06
CA THR A 287 -15.82 -8.60 10.73
C THR A 287 -15.13 -7.22 10.75
N LEU A 288 -15.18 -6.49 9.64
CA LEU A 288 -14.66 -5.13 9.55
C LEU A 288 -15.45 -4.14 10.44
N GLU A 289 -16.76 -4.31 10.60
CA GLU A 289 -17.56 -3.53 11.55
C GLU A 289 -17.12 -3.77 12.99
N LYS A 290 -16.88 -5.03 13.39
CA LYS A 290 -16.32 -5.36 14.72
C LYS A 290 -14.95 -4.71 14.93
N ILE A 291 -14.06 -4.82 13.94
CA ILE A 291 -12.74 -4.17 13.98
C ILE A 291 -12.89 -2.65 14.13
N THR A 292 -13.86 -2.04 13.43
CA THR A 292 -14.16 -0.60 13.54
C THR A 292 -14.52 -0.23 14.98
N VAL A 293 -15.45 -0.97 15.61
CA VAL A 293 -15.87 -0.73 16.99
C VAL A 293 -14.69 -0.87 17.96
N GLU A 294 -13.86 -1.90 17.80
CA GLU A 294 -12.68 -2.10 18.64
C GLU A 294 -11.66 -0.96 18.53
N ILE A 295 -11.38 -0.49 17.30
CA ILE A 295 -10.45 0.62 17.07
C ILE A 295 -11.02 1.92 17.65
N GLU A 296 -12.31 2.18 17.46
CA GLU A 296 -12.98 3.37 18.00
C GLU A 296 -12.97 3.38 19.53
N GLU A 297 -13.26 2.24 20.17
CA GLU A 297 -13.20 2.12 21.62
C GLU A 297 -11.78 2.33 22.15
N ARG A 298 -10.77 1.66 21.54
CA ARG A 298 -9.35 1.86 21.87
C ARG A 298 -8.95 3.33 21.76
N ASN A 299 -9.41 4.01 20.71
CA ASN A 299 -9.05 5.39 20.42
C ASN A 299 -9.62 6.41 21.40
N LYS A 300 -10.72 6.11 22.13
CA LYS A 300 -11.27 7.01 23.17
C LYS A 300 -10.29 7.26 24.31
N ALA A 301 -9.37 6.32 24.56
CA ALA A 301 -8.37 6.41 25.60
C ALA A 301 -7.04 7.04 25.14
N LEU A 302 -6.91 7.40 23.86
CA LEU A 302 -5.67 7.96 23.31
C LEU A 302 -5.73 9.49 23.22
N GLU A 303 -4.64 10.16 23.57
CA GLU A 303 -4.47 11.59 23.31
C GLU A 303 -4.48 11.89 21.80
N VAL A 304 -3.81 11.03 21.01
CA VAL A 304 -3.79 11.08 19.55
C VAL A 304 -4.36 9.79 18.99
N PRO A 305 -5.66 9.76 18.62
CA PRO A 305 -6.29 8.59 18.00
C PRO A 305 -5.60 8.13 16.71
N TYR A 306 -5.34 6.83 16.58
CA TYR A 306 -4.89 6.25 15.32
C TYR A 306 -6.10 5.82 14.49
N ILE A 307 -6.38 6.56 13.42
CA ILE A 307 -7.64 6.47 12.65
C ILE A 307 -7.48 5.93 11.23
N TYR A 308 -6.24 5.77 10.74
CA TYR A 308 -5.96 5.51 9.32
C TYR A 308 -6.31 4.09 8.89
N LEU A 309 -6.45 3.17 9.85
CA LEU A 309 -6.90 1.80 9.63
C LEU A 309 -8.32 1.54 10.15
N LEU A 310 -9.13 2.57 10.36
CA LEU A 310 -10.58 2.39 10.51
C LEU A 310 -11.13 1.87 9.17
N PRO A 311 -11.80 0.70 9.10
CA PRO A 311 -12.33 0.15 7.84
C PRO A 311 -13.15 1.15 7.02
N LYS A 312 -13.98 1.98 7.67
CA LYS A 312 -14.75 3.06 7.03
C LYS A 312 -13.91 4.21 6.43
N LYS A 313 -12.59 4.18 6.58
CA LYS A 313 -11.61 5.16 6.07
C LYS A 313 -10.53 4.51 5.18
N ILE A 314 -10.62 3.21 4.93
CA ILE A 314 -9.71 2.47 4.06
C ILE A 314 -10.39 2.25 2.70
N PRO A 315 -9.96 2.92 1.62
CA PRO A 315 -10.44 2.60 0.27
C PRO A 315 -10.13 1.15 -0.14
N ASN A 316 -10.93 0.59 -1.04
CA ASN A 316 -10.67 -0.73 -1.61
C ASN A 316 -9.39 -0.78 -2.44
N SER A 317 -9.05 0.32 -3.11
CA SER A 317 -7.96 0.41 -4.08
C SER A 317 -7.22 1.74 -3.96
N ILE A 318 -6.09 1.84 -4.66
CA ILE A 318 -5.31 3.08 -4.75
C ILE A 318 -5.94 3.98 -5.82
N THR A 319 -6.64 5.02 -5.38
CA THR A 319 -7.41 5.97 -6.21
C THR A 319 -6.84 7.38 -6.22
N ILE A 320 -5.92 7.68 -5.30
CA ILE A 320 -5.23 8.96 -5.09
C ILE A 320 -3.76 8.69 -4.81
#